data_AF-A0A853IJY4-F1
#
_entry.id   AF-A0A853IJY4-F1
#
_cell.length_a   1.000
_cell.length_b   1.000
_cell.length_c   1.000
_cell.angle_alpha   90.00
_cell.angle_beta   90.00
_cell.angle_gamma   90.00
#
_symmetry.space_group_name_H-M   'P 1'
#
loop_
_entity.id
_entity.type
_entity.pdbx_description
1 polymer ?
#
loop_
_entity_poly.entity_id
_entity_poly.type
_entity_poly.pdbx_seq_one_letter_code
_entity_poly.pdbx_strand_id
1 'polypeptide(L)'
;MAISLQSISKTKGMQAPRILIYGTHGIGKTTFAANAPNPIFLFTEDGAGQLALDSFPLLKTYEDVISALNALINEEHDFKTVVDVEKLH
;
A
#
# COMPACT_ATOMS: atom_id res chain seq x y z
N MET A 1 -33.00 13.19 5.38
CA MET A 1 -32.42 13.88 6.55
C MET A 1 -31.90 15.23 6.08
N ALA A 2 -32.29 16.32 6.74
CA ALA A 2 -31.78 17.66 6.41
C ALA A 2 -30.44 17.88 7.13
N ILE A 3 -29.44 18.39 6.42
CA ILE A 3 -28.16 18.80 7.01
C ILE A 3 -28.38 20.08 7.83
N SER A 4 -27.81 20.17 9.04
CA SER A 4 -27.91 21.35 9.93
C SER A 4 -26.59 21.65 10.65
N LEU A 5 -26.46 22.83 11.28
CA LEU A 5 -25.25 23.22 12.04
C LEU A 5 -24.89 22.24 13.17
N GLN A 6 -25.88 21.52 13.72
CA GLN A 6 -25.67 20.50 14.75
C GLN A 6 -24.94 19.26 14.23
N SER A 7 -24.84 19.08 12.91
CA SER A 7 -24.11 17.96 12.29
C SER A 7 -22.60 18.22 12.10
N ILE A 8 -22.10 19.41 12.46
CA ILE A 8 -20.67 19.73 12.37
C ILE A 8 -19.92 18.93 13.44
N SER A 9 -18.94 18.13 13.00
CA SER A 9 -18.00 17.42 13.88
C SER A 9 -16.56 17.81 13.55
N LYS A 10 -15.68 17.77 14.55
CA LYS A 10 -14.24 17.97 14.31
C LYS A 10 -13.69 16.76 13.57
N THR A 11 -12.92 17.01 12.52
CA THR A 11 -12.16 15.97 11.84
C THR A 11 -11.14 15.35 12.80
N LYS A 12 -11.04 14.01 12.76
CA LYS A 12 -9.94 13.29 13.41
C LYS A 12 -8.62 13.68 12.72
N GLY A 13 -7.52 13.67 13.48
CA GLY A 13 -6.20 14.12 13.02
C GLY A 13 -5.67 13.38 11.79
N MET A 14 -4.51 13.81 11.32
CA MET A 14 -3.89 13.35 10.07
C MET A 14 -3.75 11.82 10.05
N GLN A 15 -4.53 11.16 9.20
CA GLN A 15 -4.38 9.74 8.92
C GLN A 15 -3.16 9.52 8.03
N ALA A 16 -2.60 8.31 8.04
CA ALA A 16 -1.55 7.94 7.10
C ALA A 16 -2.05 8.22 5.66
N PRO A 17 -1.29 8.97 4.84
CA PRO A 17 -1.72 9.32 3.50
C PRO A 17 -1.82 8.07 2.62
N ARG A 18 -2.86 8.02 1.79
CA ARG A 18 -3.00 7.01 0.73
C ARG A 18 -2.63 7.67 -0.59
N ILE A 19 -1.67 7.11 -1.30
CA ILE A 19 -1.10 7.69 -2.52
C ILE A 19 -1.36 6.71 -3.68
N LEU A 20 -1.96 7.20 -4.76
CA LEU A 20 -2.08 6.46 -6.02
C LEU A 20 -1.04 6.99 -7.00
N ILE A 21 -0.16 6.09 -7.46
CA ILE A 21 0.84 6.41 -8.47
C ILE A 21 0.48 5.62 -9.73
N TYR A 22 0.00 6.32 -10.74
CA TYR A 22 -0.38 5.74 -12.02
C TYR A 22 0.53 6.25 -13.13
N GLY A 23 0.85 5.37 -14.07
CA GLY A 23 1.69 5.69 -15.22
C GLY A 23 2.08 4.45 -15.99
N THR A 24 2.69 4.65 -17.16
CA THR A 24 3.10 3.56 -18.05
C THR A 24 4.09 2.59 -17.40
N HIS A 25 4.20 1.38 -17.95
CA HIS A 25 5.22 0.42 -17.54
C HIS A 25 6.63 1.05 -17.66
N GLY A 26 7.51 0.76 -16.70
CA GLY A 26 8.89 1.23 -16.73
C GLY A 26 9.12 2.69 -16.31
N ILE A 27 8.07 3.47 -16.03
CA ILE A 27 8.21 4.91 -15.65
C ILE A 27 8.83 5.13 -14.25
N GLY A 28 9.11 4.06 -13.50
CA GLY A 28 9.75 4.14 -12.18
C GLY A 28 8.80 4.16 -10.98
N LYS A 29 7.55 3.68 -11.11
CA LYS A 29 6.58 3.60 -10.01
C LYS A 29 7.10 2.82 -8.79
N THR A 30 7.60 1.60 -9.04
CA THR A 30 8.18 0.74 -8.00
C THR A 30 9.42 1.39 -7.38
N THR A 31 10.28 2.00 -8.20
CA THR A 31 11.47 2.72 -7.73
C THR A 31 11.10 3.91 -6.83
N PHE A 32 10.08 4.68 -7.19
CA PHE A 32 9.58 5.76 -6.35
C PHE A 32 9.08 5.24 -5.01
N ALA A 33 8.25 4.19 -5.02
CA ALA A 33 7.69 3.61 -3.81
C ALA A 33 8.77 2.95 -2.91
N ALA A 34 9.85 2.44 -3.50
CA ALA A 34 10.98 1.88 -2.75
C ALA A 34 11.74 2.91 -1.90
N ASN A 35 11.54 4.21 -2.15
CA ASN A 35 12.14 5.29 -1.35
C ASN A 35 11.23 5.74 -0.20
N ALA A 36 10.06 5.12 0.00
CA ALA A 36 9.20 5.41 1.13
C ALA A 36 9.85 4.96 2.45
N PRO A 37 9.44 5.50 3.61
CA PRO A 37 9.94 5.05 4.90
C PRO A 37 9.65 3.55 5.12
N ASN A 38 10.71 2.78 5.33
CA ASN A 38 10.73 1.32 5.55
C ASN A 38 9.57 0.57 4.85
N PRO A 39 9.63 0.42 3.52
CA PRO A 39 8.52 -0.08 2.72
C PRO A 39 8.46 -1.61 2.73
N ILE A 40 7.25 -2.15 2.73
CA ILE A 40 6.97 -3.57 2.45
C ILE A 40 6.07 -3.67 1.22
N PHE A 41 6.45 -4.51 0.27
CA PHE A 41 5.74 -4.67 -1.00
C PHE A 41 4.77 -5.86 -0.98
N LEU A 42 3.58 -5.62 -1.51
CA LEU A 42 2.57 -6.63 -1.84
C LEU A 42 2.57 -6.80 -3.36
N PHE A 43 3.29 -7.81 -3.84
CA PHE A 43 3.30 -8.15 -5.26
C PHE A 43 2.17 -9.11 -5.57
N THR A 44 1.23 -8.68 -6.42
CA THR A 44 0.17 -9.54 -6.99
C THR A 44 0.56 -10.13 -8.35
N GLU A 45 1.63 -9.59 -8.93
CA GLU A 45 2.22 -10.02 -10.21
C GLU A 45 3.74 -10.05 -10.09
N ASP A 46 4.41 -10.70 -11.06
CA ASP A 46 5.87 -10.68 -11.14
C ASP A 46 6.36 -9.24 -11.39
N GLY A 47 6.83 -8.57 -10.33
CA GLY A 47 6.83 -7.09 -10.26
C GLY A 47 8.04 -6.43 -9.59
N ALA A 48 8.94 -7.18 -8.95
CA ALA A 48 10.12 -6.60 -8.29
C ALA A 48 11.19 -6.11 -9.29
N GLY A 49 11.20 -6.67 -10.50
CA GLY A 49 12.23 -6.38 -11.50
C GLY A 49 13.61 -6.77 -10.98
N GLN A 50 14.53 -5.80 -10.90
CA GLN A 50 15.91 -5.98 -10.40
C GLN A 50 16.12 -5.42 -8.98
N LEU A 51 15.08 -4.89 -8.34
CA LEU A 51 15.21 -4.26 -7.03
C LEU A 51 15.19 -5.33 -5.92
N ALA A 52 16.11 -5.21 -4.96
CA ALA A 52 16.05 -5.97 -3.71
C ALA A 52 15.13 -5.22 -2.74
N LEU A 53 13.91 -5.74 -2.57
CA LEU A 53 12.84 -5.13 -1.78
C LEU A 53 12.32 -6.14 -0.78
N ASP A 54 11.97 -5.67 0.42
CA ASP A 54 11.19 -6.48 1.35
C ASP A 54 9.79 -6.67 0.77
N SER A 55 9.37 -7.92 0.65
CA SER A 55 8.04 -8.27 0.15
C SER A 55 7.56 -9.57 0.78
N PHE A 56 6.24 -9.75 0.80
CA PHE A 56 5.67 -11.08 0.96
C PHE A 56 5.95 -11.92 -0.31
N PRO A 57 5.78 -13.25 -0.25
CA PRO A 57 5.70 -14.07 -1.45
C PRO A 57 4.64 -13.55 -2.43
N LEU A 58 4.77 -13.89 -3.71
CA LEU A 58 3.81 -13.50 -4.75
C LEU A 58 2.37 -13.89 -4.34
N LEU A 59 1.51 -12.88 -4.20
CA LEU A 59 0.14 -13.00 -3.74
C LEU A 59 -0.77 -13.26 -4.93
N LYS A 60 -1.44 -14.41 -4.99
CA LYS A 60 -2.20 -14.82 -6.19
C LYS A 60 -3.70 -14.65 -6.02
N THR A 61 -4.14 -14.51 -4.78
CA THR A 61 -5.55 -14.40 -4.42
C THR A 61 -5.78 -13.19 -3.53
N TYR A 62 -7.03 -12.73 -3.52
CA TYR A 62 -7.47 -11.72 -2.57
C TYR A 62 -7.22 -12.16 -1.11
N GLU A 63 -7.42 -13.44 -0.81
CA GLU A 63 -7.19 -14.00 0.52
C GLU A 63 -5.72 -13.92 0.93
N ASP A 64 -4.78 -14.10 0.00
CA ASP A 64 -3.34 -13.90 0.25
C ASP A 64 -3.05 -12.45 0.64
N VAL A 65 -3.63 -11.48 -0.08
CA VAL A 65 -3.48 -10.04 0.21
C VAL A 65 -4.02 -9.71 1.60
N ILE A 66 -5.22 -10.18 1.93
CA ILE A 66 -5.81 -9.97 3.25
C ILE A 66 -4.98 -10.63 4.34
N SER A 67 -4.40 -11.81 4.09
CA SER A 67 -3.54 -12.50 5.04
C SER A 67 -2.24 -11.74 5.29
N ALA A 68 -1.60 -11.21 4.25
CA ALA A 68 -0.41 -10.36 4.38
C ALA A 68 -0.70 -9.06 5.16
N LEU A 69 -1.84 -8.41 4.88
CA LEU A 69 -2.27 -7.24 5.65
C LEU A 69 -2.56 -7.58 7.12
N ASN A 70 -3.17 -8.74 7.40
CA ASN A 70 -3.38 -9.20 8.76
C ASN A 70 -2.06 -9.44 9.51
N ALA A 71 -1.04 -9.99 8.85
CA ALA A 71 0.29 -10.12 9.45
C ALA A 71 0.86 -8.74 9.81
N LEU A 72 0.79 -7.76 8.89
CA LEU A 72 1.22 -6.37 9.14
C LEU A 72 0.39 -5.60 10.19
N ILE A 73 -0.78 -6.10 10.56
CA ILE A 73 -1.60 -5.46 11.60
C ILE A 73 -1.29 -6.05 12.98
N ASN A 74 -0.99 -7.34 13.04
CA ASN A 74 -0.99 -8.11 14.29
C ASN A 74 0.38 -8.59 14.74
N GLU A 75 1.38 -8.62 13.85
CA GLU A 75 2.74 -9.05 14.16
C GLU A 75 3.67 -7.86 14.40
N GLU A 76 4.72 -8.06 15.20
CA GLU A 76 5.70 -7.01 15.49
C GLU A 76 6.62 -6.77 14.29
N HIS A 77 6.69 -5.53 13.82
CA HIS A 77 7.57 -5.15 12.72
C HIS A 77 7.86 -3.63 12.71
N ASP A 78 8.89 -3.24 11.95
CA ASP A 78 9.28 -1.85 11.78
C ASP A 78 8.79 -1.20 10.48
N PHE A 79 8.09 -1.93 9.59
CA PHE A 79 7.58 -1.37 8.34
C PHE A 79 6.66 -0.18 8.56
N LYS A 80 6.84 0.88 7.76
CA LYS A 80 6.09 2.15 7.88
C LYS A 80 5.25 2.46 6.64
N THR A 81 5.51 1.80 5.52
CA THR A 81 4.77 1.99 4.27
C THR A 81 4.41 0.65 3.66
N VAL A 82 3.13 0.46 3.33
CA VAL A 82 2.69 -0.69 2.51
C VAL A 82 2.58 -0.23 1.07
N VAL A 83 3.19 -0.97 0.16
CA VAL A 83 3.17 -0.67 -1.27
C VAL A 83 2.48 -1.81 -2.02
N ASP A 84 1.38 -1.49 -2.69
CA ASP A 84 0.72 -2.39 -3.63
C ASP A 84 1.15 -2.01 -5.07
N VAL A 85 1.59 -3.00 -5.84
CA VAL A 85 2.07 -2.80 -7.21
C VAL A 85 1.26 -3.67 -8.15
N GLU A 86 0.38 -3.02 -8.91
CA GLU A 86 -0.43 -3.62 -9.96
C GLU A 86 0.10 -3.18 -11.34
N LYS A 87 0.29 -4.11 -12.29
CA LYS A 87 0.43 -3.73 -13.70
C LYS A 87 -0.94 -3.85 -14.34
N LEU A 88 -1.51 -2.69 -14.67
CA LEU A 88 -2.69 -2.66 -15.53
C LEU A 88 -2.24 -3.04 -16.94
N HIS A 89 -2.74 -4.19 -17.42
CA HIS A 89 -2.61 -4.66 -18.79
C HIS A 89 -3.58 -3.94 -19.74
#